data_AF-A0A290WSS3-F1
#
_entry.id   AF-A0A290WSS3-F1
#
_cell.length_a   1.000
_cell.length_b   1.000
_cell.length_c   1.000
_cell.angle_alpha   90.00
_cell.angle_beta   90.00
_cell.angle_gamma   90.00
#
_symmetry.space_group_name_H-M   'P 1'
#
loop_
_entity.id
_entity.type
_entity.pdbx_description
1 polymer ?
#
loop_
_entity_poly.entity_id
_entity_poly.type
_entity_poly.pdbx_seq_one_letter_code
_entity_poly.pdbx_strand_id
1 'polypeptide(L)'
;MISWHYTTGDKYELIKKSGLLLPADIGVIAPERPILWFSTHPKFEPTAMKPLHGAQGFIRMLTLEELREMAGGLVRFRCPVSRLKFGENLRKEAKMKSKIWRGLAKAAEKVNARQSDWWGHVGTMEIADLKVELMSNRMTWLPENA
;
A
#
# COMPACT_ATOMS: atom_id res chain seq x y z
N MET A 1 3.26 -9.21 -15.15
CA MET A 1 2.45 -9.21 -13.91
C MET A 1 2.25 -7.77 -13.45
N ILE A 2 1.09 -7.44 -12.90
CA ILE A 2 0.75 -6.10 -12.41
C ILE A 2 0.62 -6.13 -10.89
N SER A 3 1.05 -5.06 -10.24
CA SER A 3 0.87 -4.81 -8.81
C SER A 3 0.15 -3.49 -8.58
N TRP A 4 -0.32 -3.29 -7.35
CA TRP A 4 -1.12 -2.13 -6.97
C TRP A 4 -0.56 -1.46 -5.72
N HIS A 5 -0.37 -0.14 -5.79
CA HIS A 5 -0.21 0.71 -4.61
C HIS A 5 -1.56 1.30 -4.25
N TYR A 6 -2.02 1.05 -3.02
CA TYR A 6 -3.31 1.53 -2.52
C TYR A 6 -3.15 2.83 -1.76
N THR A 7 -4.05 3.78 -2.00
CA THR A 7 -4.13 5.05 -1.27
C THR A 7 -5.59 5.44 -1.02
N THR A 8 -5.80 6.47 -0.21
CA THR A 8 -7.12 7.02 0.08
C THR A 8 -7.45 8.17 -0.89
N GLY A 9 -8.73 8.48 -1.07
CA GLY A 9 -9.14 9.64 -1.88
C GLY A 9 -8.50 10.95 -1.41
N ASP A 10 -8.46 11.16 -0.10
CA ASP A 10 -7.83 12.36 0.48
C ASP A 10 -6.34 12.50 0.12
N LYS A 11 -5.61 11.37 0.07
CA LYS A 11 -4.19 11.36 -0.31
C LYS A 11 -4.01 11.40 -1.81
N TYR A 12 -4.98 10.90 -2.56
CA TYR A 12 -4.94 10.86 -4.01
C TYR A 12 -4.84 12.27 -4.62
N GLU A 13 -5.62 13.23 -4.12
CA GLU A 13 -5.56 14.61 -4.60
C GLU A 13 -4.18 15.26 -4.36
N LEU A 14 -3.54 14.95 -3.24
CA LEU A 14 -2.17 15.42 -2.96
C LEU A 14 -1.14 14.78 -3.90
N ILE A 15 -1.30 13.48 -4.18
CA ILE A 15 -0.44 12.74 -5.11
C ILE A 15 -0.60 13.27 -6.53
N LYS A 16 -1.82 13.54 -6.99
CA LYS A 16 -2.08 14.17 -8.29
C LYS A 16 -1.41 15.52 -8.41
N LYS A 17 -1.51 16.36 -7.36
CA LYS A 17 -0.91 17.70 -7.34
C LYS A 17 0.62 17.65 -7.40
N SER A 18 1.24 16.67 -6.74
CA SER A 18 2.71 16.53 -6.75
C SER A 18 3.24 15.78 -7.99
N GLY A 19 2.44 14.92 -8.60
CA GLY A 19 2.88 13.98 -9.62
C GLY A 19 3.72 12.81 -9.06
N LEU A 20 3.78 12.65 -7.74
CA LEU A 20 4.73 11.77 -7.07
C LEU A 20 4.05 10.91 -6.00
N LEU A 21 4.37 9.61 -6.01
CA LEU A 21 4.21 8.72 -4.87
C LEU A 21 5.40 8.91 -3.93
N LEU A 22 5.11 9.37 -2.71
CA LEU A 22 6.10 9.52 -1.64
C LEU A 22 5.92 8.37 -0.63
N PRO A 23 6.99 7.67 -0.22
CA PRO A 23 6.88 6.59 0.74
C PRO A 23 6.57 7.14 2.14
N ALA A 24 5.79 6.39 2.92
CA ALA A 24 5.64 6.67 4.33
C ALA A 24 6.94 6.31 5.07
N ASP A 25 7.42 7.20 5.92
CA ASP A 25 8.64 7.08 6.70
C ASP A 25 8.39 6.79 8.20
N ILE A 26 7.12 6.72 8.61
CA ILE A 26 6.73 6.42 9.99
C ILE A 26 7.36 5.10 10.43
N GLY A 27 8.16 5.15 11.49
CA GLY A 27 8.84 3.98 12.07
C GLY A 27 10.09 3.53 11.32
N VAL A 28 10.49 4.22 10.24
CA VAL A 28 11.72 3.95 9.50
C VAL A 28 12.86 4.76 10.12
N ILE A 29 13.88 4.07 10.63
CA ILE A 29 15.04 4.69 11.29
C ILE A 29 16.30 4.44 10.47
N ALA A 30 17.08 5.50 10.21
CA ALA A 30 18.35 5.39 9.50
C ALA A 30 19.25 4.29 10.10
N PRO A 31 19.93 3.47 9.28
CA PRO A 31 20.11 3.63 7.83
C PRO A 31 19.00 3.00 6.98
N GLU A 32 17.89 2.52 7.56
CA GLU A 32 16.74 2.00 6.80
C GLU A 32 16.15 3.10 5.91
N ARG A 33 15.66 2.71 4.73
CA ARG A 33 15.06 3.61 3.75
C ARG A 33 13.59 3.26 3.56
N PRO A 34 12.70 4.25 3.46
CA PRO A 34 11.27 4.01 3.37
C PRO A 34 10.90 3.38 2.03
N ILE A 35 9.88 2.51 2.06
CA ILE A 35 9.43 1.70 0.93
C ILE A 35 8.05 2.18 0.49
N LEU A 36 7.89 2.47 -0.81
CA LEU A 36 6.57 2.48 -1.46
C LEU A 36 6.13 1.03 -1.64
N TRP A 37 5.09 0.64 -0.91
CA TRP A 37 4.57 -0.72 -0.95
C TRP A 37 3.56 -0.91 -2.08
N PHE A 38 3.68 -2.05 -2.76
CA PHE A 38 2.76 -2.53 -3.79
C PHE A 38 2.39 -3.98 -3.47
N SER A 39 1.22 -4.42 -3.91
CA SER A 39 0.80 -5.81 -3.78
C SER A 39 0.29 -6.38 -5.08
N THR A 40 0.51 -7.67 -5.30
CA THR A 40 -0.07 -8.46 -6.39
C THR A 40 -1.30 -9.25 -5.94
N HIS A 41 -1.75 -9.05 -4.71
CA HIS A 41 -2.93 -9.71 -4.16
C HIS A 41 -4.18 -9.38 -5.02
N PRO A 42 -4.99 -10.39 -5.43
CA PRO A 42 -5.97 -10.25 -6.51
C PRO A 42 -7.18 -9.36 -6.19
N LYS A 43 -7.45 -9.08 -4.91
CA LYS A 43 -8.64 -8.29 -4.46
C LYS A 43 -8.23 -6.95 -3.85
N PHE A 44 -7.73 -7.01 -2.63
CA PHE A 44 -7.19 -5.92 -1.84
C PHE A 44 -6.14 -6.52 -0.91
N GLU A 45 -5.03 -5.83 -0.67
CA GLU A 45 -3.97 -6.32 0.22
C GLU A 45 -4.42 -6.23 1.69
N PRO A 46 -4.55 -7.34 2.44
CA PRO A 46 -5.07 -7.29 3.81
C PRO A 46 -4.23 -6.41 4.76
N THR A 47 -2.92 -6.31 4.53
CA THR A 47 -2.04 -5.44 5.33
C THR A 47 -2.20 -3.94 5.04
N ALA A 48 -2.90 -3.57 3.96
CA ALA A 48 -3.22 -2.17 3.67
C ALA A 48 -4.49 -1.69 4.40
N MET A 49 -5.22 -2.59 5.07
CA MET A 49 -6.37 -2.23 5.90
C MET A 49 -5.94 -1.40 7.11
N LYS A 50 -6.77 -0.44 7.51
CA LYS A 50 -6.48 0.44 8.64
C LYS A 50 -7.29 0.04 9.89
N PRO A 51 -6.70 0.15 11.09
CA PRO A 51 -7.44 0.01 12.33
C PRO A 51 -8.30 1.25 12.59
N LEU A 52 -9.53 1.01 13.06
CA LEU A 52 -10.38 2.02 13.69
C LEU A 52 -10.11 2.02 15.19
N HIS A 53 -9.75 3.20 15.71
CA HIS A 53 -9.62 3.43 17.14
C HIS A 53 -10.94 3.98 17.66
N GLY A 54 -11.66 3.17 18.43
CA GLY A 54 -12.92 3.54 19.06
C GLY A 54 -12.75 4.25 20.39
N ALA A 55 -13.86 4.72 20.95
CA ALA A 55 -13.89 5.22 22.32
C ALA A 55 -13.44 4.13 23.32
N GLN A 56 -12.80 4.54 24.41
CA GLN A 56 -12.32 3.64 25.48
C GLN A 56 -11.23 2.64 25.07
N GLY A 57 -10.46 2.94 24.00
CA GLY A 57 -9.27 2.17 23.64
C GLY A 57 -9.54 0.88 22.87
N PHE A 58 -10.79 0.63 22.45
CA PHE A 58 -11.10 -0.49 21.57
C PHE A 58 -10.49 -0.27 20.18
N ILE A 59 -9.76 -1.27 19.68
CA ILE A 59 -9.17 -1.27 18.34
C ILE A 59 -9.78 -2.42 17.55
N ARG A 60 -10.42 -2.10 16.42
CA ARG A 60 -10.83 -3.11 15.42
C ARG A 60 -10.30 -2.73 14.05
N MET A 61 -10.24 -3.70 13.14
CA MET A 61 -9.99 -3.39 11.73
C MET A 61 -11.26 -2.83 11.08
N LEU A 62 -11.08 -1.86 10.20
CA LEU A 62 -12.14 -1.43 9.28
C LEU A 62 -12.44 -2.56 8.30
N THR A 63 -13.69 -2.63 7.83
CA THR A 63 -14.01 -3.32 6.59
C THR A 63 -13.54 -2.49 5.40
N LEU A 64 -13.45 -3.10 4.22
CA LEU A 64 -13.03 -2.38 3.01
C LEU A 64 -14.04 -1.27 2.63
N GLU A 65 -15.33 -1.51 2.88
CA GLU A 65 -16.41 -0.55 2.65
C GLU A 65 -16.29 0.65 3.60
N GLU A 66 -16.15 0.40 4.91
CA GLU A 66 -15.94 1.47 5.89
C GLU A 66 -14.67 2.28 5.59
N LEU A 67 -13.57 1.62 5.23
CA LEU A 67 -12.32 2.29 4.86
C LEU A 67 -12.53 3.23 3.66
N ARG A 68 -13.32 2.79 2.68
CA ARG A 68 -13.66 3.61 1.51
C ARG A 68 -14.50 4.83 1.89
N GLU A 69 -15.55 4.64 2.68
CA GLU A 69 -16.44 5.72 3.10
C GLU A 69 -15.72 6.76 3.96
N MET A 70 -14.89 6.31 4.90
CA MET A 70 -14.20 7.19 5.84
C MET A 70 -13.02 7.97 5.24
N ALA A 71 -12.51 7.58 4.08
CA ALA A 71 -11.25 8.10 3.53
C ALA A 71 -11.39 8.84 2.19
N GLY A 72 -12.60 9.32 1.89
CA GLY A 72 -12.91 10.03 0.65
C GLY A 72 -12.86 9.12 -0.59
N GLY A 73 -13.00 7.81 -0.40
CA GLY A 73 -12.82 6.79 -1.44
C GLY A 73 -11.51 6.01 -1.30
N LEU A 74 -11.38 4.97 -2.12
CA LEU A 74 -10.15 4.19 -2.26
C LEU A 74 -9.64 4.25 -3.69
N VAL A 75 -8.34 4.41 -3.81
CA VAL A 75 -7.65 4.57 -5.09
C VAL A 75 -6.50 3.57 -5.14
N ARG A 76 -6.18 3.05 -6.32
CA ARG A 76 -4.97 2.27 -6.53
C ARG A 76 -4.26 2.62 -7.82
N PHE A 77 -2.93 2.64 -7.76
CA PHE A 77 -2.04 2.83 -8.90
C PHE A 77 -1.54 1.47 -9.39
N ARG A 78 -1.81 1.16 -10.66
CA ARG A 78 -1.27 -0.02 -11.34
C ARG A 78 0.17 0.21 -11.73
N CYS A 79 1.06 -0.65 -11.23
CA CYS A 79 2.49 -0.63 -11.53
C CYS A 79 2.95 -1.99 -12.06
N PRO A 80 3.61 -2.05 -13.23
CA PRO A 80 4.30 -3.26 -13.68
C PRO A 80 5.35 -3.71 -12.67
N VAL A 81 5.35 -4.99 -12.30
CA VAL A 81 6.33 -5.52 -11.33
C VAL A 81 7.78 -5.39 -11.78
N SER A 82 8.03 -5.21 -13.08
CA SER A 82 9.36 -4.94 -13.65
C SER A 82 9.98 -3.62 -13.16
N ARG A 83 9.17 -2.70 -12.61
CA ARG A 83 9.64 -1.43 -11.99
C ARG A 83 9.92 -1.57 -10.49
N LEU A 84 9.70 -2.76 -9.92
CA LEU A 84 9.68 -2.99 -8.48
C LEU A 84 10.71 -4.05 -8.08
N LYS A 85 11.03 -4.06 -6.78
CA LYS A 85 11.84 -5.09 -6.14
C LYS A 85 10.94 -6.00 -5.30
N PHE A 86 11.39 -7.24 -5.14
CA PHE A 86 10.67 -8.28 -4.41
C PHE A 86 11.58 -8.91 -3.34
N GLY A 87 10.96 -9.38 -2.25
CA GLY A 87 11.61 -10.21 -1.24
C GLY A 87 12.93 -9.65 -0.71
N GLU A 88 13.97 -10.50 -0.72
CA GLU A 88 15.28 -10.17 -0.18
C GLU A 88 15.97 -9.00 -0.92
N ASN A 89 15.73 -8.83 -2.22
CA ASN A 89 16.27 -7.72 -2.99
C ASN A 89 15.65 -6.39 -2.54
N LEU A 90 14.35 -6.36 -2.27
CA LEU A 90 13.67 -5.20 -1.72
C LEU A 90 14.19 -4.88 -0.31
N ARG A 91 14.27 -5.91 0.55
CA ARG A 91 14.76 -5.76 1.92
C ARG A 91 16.17 -5.15 1.97
N LYS A 92 17.08 -5.67 1.15
CA LYS A 92 18.48 -5.19 1.08
C LYS A 92 18.56 -3.76 0.56
N GLU A 93 17.82 -3.43 -0.50
CA GLU A 93 17.76 -2.07 -1.06
C GLU A 93 17.26 -1.05 -0.01
N ALA A 94 16.24 -1.44 0.76
CA ALA A 94 15.69 -0.66 1.84
C ALA A 94 16.59 -0.61 3.08
N LYS A 95 17.70 -1.35 3.10
CA LYS A 95 18.60 -1.51 4.26
C LYS A 95 17.85 -2.00 5.53
N MET A 96 16.70 -2.66 5.35
CA MET A 96 15.87 -3.14 6.45
C MET A 96 16.49 -4.36 7.10
N LYS A 97 16.59 -4.39 8.43
CA LYS A 97 17.15 -5.55 9.15
C LYS A 97 16.26 -6.78 8.95
N SER A 98 16.86 -7.96 8.80
CA SER A 98 16.10 -9.21 8.59
C SER A 98 15.12 -9.53 9.73
N LYS A 99 15.40 -9.08 10.96
CA LYS A 99 14.47 -9.21 12.10
C LYS A 99 13.18 -8.40 11.88
N ILE A 100 13.28 -7.20 11.32
CA ILE A 100 12.12 -6.35 11.00
C ILE A 100 11.31 -6.98 9.86
N TRP A 101 11.98 -7.38 8.78
CA TRP A 101 11.33 -8.06 7.64
C TRP A 101 10.54 -9.31 8.06
N ARG A 102 11.11 -10.16 8.92
CA ARG A 102 10.41 -11.32 9.49
C ARG A 102 9.27 -10.91 10.43
N GLY A 103 9.43 -9.81 11.16
CA GLY A 103 8.36 -9.25 12.00
C GLY A 103 7.15 -8.82 11.19
N LEU A 104 7.39 -8.12 10.07
CA LEU A 104 6.35 -7.74 9.11
C LEU A 104 5.64 -8.98 8.53
N ALA A 105 6.41 -9.99 8.10
CA ALA A 105 5.83 -11.24 7.58
C ALA A 105 4.92 -11.93 8.61
N LYS A 106 5.37 -12.04 9.86
CA LYS A 106 4.56 -12.62 10.95
C LYS A 106 3.31 -11.79 11.25
N ALA A 107 3.38 -10.46 11.14
CA ALA A 107 2.21 -9.61 11.30
C ALA A 107 1.21 -9.79 10.14
N ALA A 108 1.71 -9.98 8.92
CA ALA A 108 0.90 -10.24 7.73
C ALA A 108 0.12 -11.54 7.83
N GLU A 109 0.75 -12.60 8.32
CA GLU A 109 0.12 -13.91 8.53
C GLU A 109 -1.11 -13.81 9.45
N LYS A 110 -1.07 -12.95 10.48
CA LYS A 110 -2.21 -12.74 11.40
C LYS A 110 -3.44 -12.15 10.73
N VAL A 111 -3.27 -11.48 9.58
CA VAL A 111 -4.35 -10.91 8.78
C VAL A 111 -4.55 -11.65 7.45
N ASN A 112 -4.04 -12.88 7.35
CA ASN A 112 -4.10 -13.73 6.15
C ASN A 112 -3.49 -13.09 4.89
N ALA A 113 -2.54 -12.17 5.05
CA ALA A 113 -1.74 -11.64 3.95
C ALA A 113 -0.53 -12.52 3.66
N ARG A 114 -0.09 -12.55 2.41
CA ARG A 114 1.07 -13.33 1.96
C ARG A 114 2.21 -12.41 1.60
N GLN A 115 3.37 -12.63 2.22
CA GLN A 115 4.59 -11.89 1.87
C GLN A 115 4.99 -12.09 0.40
N SER A 116 4.60 -13.21 -0.23
CA SER A 116 4.83 -13.47 -1.66
C SER A 116 4.15 -12.45 -2.58
N ASP A 117 3.17 -11.72 -2.06
CA ASP A 117 2.40 -10.79 -2.85
C ASP A 117 3.00 -9.37 -2.77
N TRP A 118 4.00 -9.15 -1.92
CA TRP A 118 4.57 -7.83 -1.60
C TRP A 118 5.72 -7.43 -2.52
N TRP A 119 5.55 -6.27 -3.14
CA TRP A 119 6.54 -5.62 -3.99
C TRP A 119 6.81 -4.22 -3.47
N GLY A 120 7.93 -3.63 -3.88
CA GLY A 120 8.23 -2.28 -3.41
C GLY A 120 9.21 -1.51 -4.27
N HIS A 121 9.18 -0.21 -4.08
CA HIS A 121 10.14 0.74 -4.62
C HIS A 121 10.74 1.55 -3.47
N VAL A 122 12.05 1.72 -3.45
CA VAL A 122 12.73 2.46 -2.37
C VAL A 122 12.96 3.90 -2.81
N GLY A 123 12.30 4.83 -2.14
CA GLY A 123 12.26 6.24 -2.53
C GLY A 123 10.96 6.63 -3.24
N THR A 124 11.02 7.72 -4.00
CA THR A 124 9.88 8.35 -4.67
C THR A 124 9.67 7.79 -6.07
N MET A 125 8.41 7.73 -6.52
CA MET A 125 8.06 7.29 -7.88
C MET A 125 7.13 8.29 -8.58
N GLU A 126 7.42 8.60 -9.84
CA GLU A 126 6.53 9.41 -10.69
C GLU A 126 5.27 8.64 -11.11
N ILE A 127 4.13 9.32 -11.11
CA ILE A 127 2.82 8.70 -11.42
C ILE A 127 2.41 8.80 -12.89
N ALA A 128 3.14 9.55 -13.72
CA ALA A 128 2.75 9.86 -15.11
C ALA A 128 2.40 8.60 -15.94
N ASP A 129 3.14 7.51 -15.76
CA ASP A 129 2.93 6.26 -16.49
C ASP A 129 2.08 5.22 -15.73
N LEU A 130 1.54 5.58 -14.56
CA LEU A 130 0.74 4.68 -13.74
C LEU A 130 -0.75 4.85 -14.07
N LYS A 131 -1.42 3.73 -14.34
CA LYS A 131 -2.88 3.74 -14.52
C LYS A 131 -3.56 3.77 -13.15
N VAL A 132 -4.56 4.63 -13.00
CA VAL A 132 -5.32 4.79 -11.76
C VAL A 132 -6.65 4.05 -11.85
N GLU A 133 -7.01 3.36 -10.77
CA GLU A 133 -8.33 2.78 -10.57
C GLU A 133 -8.95 3.28 -9.26
N LEU A 134 -10.25 3.56 -9.29
CA LEU A 134 -11.07 4.00 -8.16
C LEU A 134 -11.98 2.86 -7.70
N MET A 135 -12.18 2.74 -6.39
CA MET A 135 -13.14 1.80 -5.82
C MET A 135 -14.56 2.37 -5.89
N SER A 136 -15.43 1.72 -6.64
CA SER A 136 -16.86 2.07 -6.73
C SER A 136 -17.65 1.73 -5.47
N ASN A 137 -18.87 2.26 -5.36
CA ASN A 137 -19.85 1.88 -4.32
C ASN A 137 -20.18 0.37 -4.34
N ARG A 138 -19.96 -0.33 -5.45
CA ARG A 138 -20.22 -1.77 -5.58
C ARG A 138 -19.00 -2.62 -5.22
N MET A 139 -17.98 -2.04 -4.58
CA MET A 139 -16.74 -2.71 -4.20
C MET A 139 -16.00 -3.34 -5.39
N THR A 140 -16.06 -2.67 -6.54
CA THR A 140 -15.32 -3.03 -7.76
C THR A 140 -14.40 -1.90 -8.18
N TRP A 141 -13.24 -2.26 -8.74
CA TRP A 141 -12.24 -1.32 -9.24
C TRP A 141 -12.57 -0.87 -10.67
N LEU A 142 -12.72 0.43 -10.87
CA LEU A 142 -12.99 1.05 -12.17
C LEU A 142 -11.83 1.97 -12.56
N PRO A 143 -11.45 2.06 -13.84
CA PRO A 143 -10.50 3.07 -14.29
C PRO A 143 -10.96 4.48 -13.89
N GLU A 144 -10.04 5.38 -13.53
CA GLU A 144 -10.39 6.77 -13.16
C GLU A 144 -11.11 7.53 -14.30
N ASN A 145 -10.78 7.21 -15.55
CA ASN A 145 -11.36 7.84 -16.75
C ASN A 145 -12.48 6.99 -17.40
N ALA A 146 -13.15 6.12 -16.62
CA ALA A 146 -14.24 5.27 -17.11
C ALA A 146 -15.60 5.95 -17.09
#